data_AF-A0A952DP02-F1
#
_entry.id   AF-A0A952DP02-F1
#
_cell.length_a   1.000
_cell.length_b   1.000
_cell.length_c   1.000
_cell.angle_alpha   90.00
_cell.angle_beta   90.00
_cell.angle_gamma   90.00
#
_symmetry.space_group_name_H-M   'P 1'
#
loop_
_entity.id
_entity.type
_entity.pdbx_description
1 polymer ?
#
loop_
_entity_poly.entity_id
_entity_poly.type
_entity_poly.pdbx_seq_one_letter_code
_entity_poly.pdbx_strand_id
1 'polypeptide(L)'
;QISLVDAQKRDKGAAIGDFVVDPLPPIEFGRIAAQAAKQVIVQKVRDAERERQYEEFKDRVNEVTTGVVKRVEFGHVVVDLGRAEGVIRRDQQIPREILRVNDRVRCLIKDVRRENRGPQIFLSRAAGEYMKKLFAQEVPEIYDGIIEIKAVARDPGSRAKIGVISRDSSIDPVGACVGMKGSRVQAVVQELQGEKIDIIPWSPDIATFVVNALQPAEVAKVVIDEEEQRIEVVVPDDQLSLAIGRRGQNVRLASQLTGHQIDIMTEADESERRQKEFVERSELFMNELDVDETLAQLLVAEGFTALEEVAYVETEELAAIEGFDEDLAGELQNRATEALERREAAAREERRALGVEDALAEIEGLTEKMLVTLGKAGIKTLDDLGDLATDELVSKREGVLKEYGLSEDEGNRIIMAARAHWFEGDDASGASGEDAPADAEA
;
A
#
# COMPACT_ATOMS: atom_id res chain seq x y z
N GLN A 1 -28.70 -51.06 -4.91
CA GLN A 1 -27.60 -52.05 -4.91
C GLN A 1 -28.24 -53.43 -4.92
N ILE A 2 -27.82 -54.33 -5.82
CA ILE A 2 -28.43 -55.65 -6.04
C ILE A 2 -27.32 -56.71 -6.04
N SER A 3 -27.63 -57.94 -5.61
CA SER A 3 -26.66 -59.04 -5.64
C SER A 3 -26.39 -59.48 -7.08
N LEU A 4 -25.20 -60.03 -7.38
CA LEU A 4 -24.87 -60.57 -8.71
C LEU A 4 -25.89 -61.61 -9.17
N VAL A 5 -26.33 -62.48 -8.24
CA VAL A 5 -27.32 -63.53 -8.51
C VAL A 5 -28.67 -62.93 -8.92
N ASP A 6 -29.09 -61.83 -8.31
CA ASP A 6 -30.34 -61.16 -8.65
C ASP A 6 -30.23 -60.24 -9.86
N ALA A 7 -29.05 -59.66 -10.11
CA ALA A 7 -28.72 -58.95 -11.34
C ALA A 7 -28.79 -59.89 -12.57
N GLN A 8 -28.21 -61.09 -12.45
CA GLN A 8 -28.20 -62.11 -13.50
C GLN A 8 -29.58 -62.70 -13.83
N LYS A 9 -30.56 -62.57 -12.93
CA LYS A 9 -31.97 -62.90 -13.21
C LYS A 9 -32.62 -61.89 -14.13
N ARG A 10 -32.20 -60.62 -14.08
CA ARG A 10 -32.75 -59.52 -14.89
C ARG A 10 -32.01 -59.37 -16.21
N ASP A 11 -30.68 -59.50 -16.17
CA ASP A 11 -29.81 -59.52 -17.33
C ASP A 11 -28.76 -60.61 -17.16
N LYS A 12 -28.85 -61.68 -17.97
CA LYS A 12 -27.97 -62.85 -17.87
C LYS A 12 -26.49 -62.53 -18.12
N GLY A 13 -26.17 -61.37 -18.69
CA GLY A 13 -24.81 -60.90 -18.93
C GLY A 13 -24.23 -60.03 -17.81
N ALA A 14 -25.00 -59.69 -16.76
CA ALA A 14 -24.56 -58.74 -15.74
C ALA A 14 -23.36 -59.25 -14.92
N ALA A 15 -22.35 -58.39 -14.78
CA ALA A 15 -21.14 -58.60 -14.00
C ALA A 15 -21.08 -57.66 -12.77
N ILE A 16 -20.18 -57.96 -11.83
CA ILE A 16 -19.96 -57.11 -10.65
C ILE A 16 -19.39 -55.77 -11.12
N GLY A 17 -20.06 -54.68 -10.77
CA GLY A 17 -19.71 -53.31 -11.18
C GLY A 17 -20.64 -52.74 -12.25
N ASP A 18 -21.48 -53.56 -12.88
CA ASP A 18 -22.42 -53.10 -13.90
C ASP A 18 -23.63 -52.36 -13.33
N PHE A 19 -24.13 -51.39 -14.09
CA PHE A 19 -25.36 -50.67 -13.79
C PHE A 19 -26.56 -51.41 -14.39
N VAL A 20 -27.28 -52.16 -13.55
CA VAL A 20 -28.55 -52.79 -13.93
C VAL A 20 -29.65 -51.73 -13.94
N VAL A 21 -30.16 -51.39 -15.13
CA VAL A 21 -31.22 -50.41 -15.32
C VAL A 21 -32.58 -51.04 -14.99
N ASP A 22 -33.26 -50.53 -13.96
CA ASP A 22 -34.62 -50.93 -13.63
C ASP A 22 -35.61 -49.92 -14.25
N PRO A 23 -36.43 -50.32 -15.25
CA PRO A 23 -37.37 -49.41 -15.88
C PRO A 23 -38.46 -49.03 -14.86
N LEU A 24 -38.47 -47.76 -14.47
CA LEU A 24 -39.50 -47.22 -13.60
C LEU A 24 -40.87 -47.26 -14.32
N PRO A 25 -41.97 -47.49 -13.59
CA PRO A 25 -43.31 -47.39 -14.17
C PRO A 25 -43.50 -45.98 -14.78
N PRO A 26 -44.25 -45.86 -15.89
CA PRO A 26 -44.46 -44.58 -16.55
C PRO A 26 -45.10 -43.60 -15.56
N ILE A 27 -44.39 -42.51 -15.28
CA ILE A 27 -44.90 -41.44 -14.41
C ILE A 27 -45.98 -40.70 -15.21
N GLU A 28 -47.22 -40.69 -14.70
CA GLU A 28 -48.28 -39.87 -15.28
C GLU A 28 -48.00 -38.39 -14.97
N PHE A 29 -47.48 -37.66 -15.97
CA PHE A 29 -47.28 -36.22 -15.87
C PHE A 29 -48.64 -35.50 -15.88
N GLY A 30 -49.22 -35.30 -14.70
CA GLY A 30 -50.40 -34.45 -14.54
C GLY A 30 -50.09 -32.98 -14.91
N ARG A 31 -51.13 -32.16 -15.09
CA ARG A 31 -50.99 -30.72 -15.41
C ARG A 31 -50.07 -29.97 -14.44
N ILE A 32 -50.11 -30.33 -13.15
CA ILE A 32 -49.27 -29.75 -12.10
C ILE A 32 -47.80 -30.11 -12.31
N ALA A 33 -47.50 -31.37 -12.65
CA ALA A 33 -46.14 -31.83 -12.92
C ALA A 33 -45.55 -31.17 -14.17
N ALA A 34 -46.36 -30.98 -15.23
CA ALA A 34 -45.93 -30.25 -16.43
C ALA A 34 -45.62 -28.77 -16.15
N GLN A 35 -46.41 -28.10 -15.30
CA GLN A 35 -46.14 -26.72 -14.88
C GLN A 35 -44.88 -26.61 -14.01
N ALA A 36 -44.69 -27.54 -13.06
CA ALA A 36 -43.48 -27.62 -12.25
C ALA A 36 -42.23 -27.88 -13.11
N ALA A 37 -42.31 -28.82 -14.05
CA ALA A 37 -41.24 -29.09 -15.01
C ALA A 37 -40.90 -27.85 -15.84
N LYS A 38 -41.90 -27.12 -16.35
CA LYS A 38 -41.66 -25.85 -17.06
C LYS A 38 -40.91 -24.84 -16.19
N GLN A 39 -41.28 -24.70 -14.91
CA GLN A 39 -40.61 -23.80 -13.98
C GLN A 39 -39.15 -24.21 -13.74
N VAL A 40 -38.90 -25.51 -13.50
CA VAL A 40 -37.54 -26.05 -13.32
C VAL A 40 -36.70 -25.89 -14.58
N ILE A 41 -37.27 -26.14 -15.77
CA ILE A 41 -36.58 -25.94 -17.05
C ILE A 41 -36.21 -24.46 -17.24
N VAL A 42 -37.15 -23.54 -17.03
CA VAL A 42 -36.87 -22.09 -17.15
C VAL A 42 -35.80 -21.65 -16.15
N GLN A 43 -35.81 -22.19 -14.93
CA GLN A 43 -34.78 -21.93 -13.93
C GLN A 43 -33.41 -22.46 -14.39
N LYS A 44 -33.33 -23.71 -14.84
CA LYS A 44 -32.08 -24.32 -15.34
C LYS A 44 -31.51 -23.59 -16.56
N VAL A 45 -32.38 -23.11 -17.47
CA VAL A 45 -31.97 -22.30 -18.62
C VAL A 45 -31.39 -20.96 -18.15
N ARG A 46 -32.04 -20.28 -17.20
CA ARG A 46 -31.53 -19.03 -16.61
C ARG A 46 -30.20 -19.22 -15.88
N ASP A 47 -30.06 -20.31 -15.14
CA ASP A 47 -28.82 -20.62 -14.41
C ASP A 47 -27.67 -20.91 -15.38
N ALA A 48 -27.94 -21.63 -16.48
CA ALA A 48 -26.96 -21.86 -17.54
C ALA A 48 -26.57 -20.55 -18.27
N GLU A 49 -27.52 -19.65 -18.51
CA GLU A 49 -27.25 -18.35 -19.12
C GLU A 49 -26.40 -17.45 -18.20
N ARG A 50 -26.70 -17.43 -16.90
CA ARG A 50 -25.90 -16.71 -15.89
C ARG A 50 -24.47 -17.24 -15.79
N GLU A 51 -24.30 -18.56 -15.77
CA GLU A 51 -22.96 -19.17 -15.72
C GLU A 51 -22.17 -18.80 -16.97
N ARG A 52 -22.81 -18.87 -18.15
CA ARG A 52 -22.19 -18.46 -19.41
C ARG A 52 -21.77 -16.99 -19.41
N GLN A 53 -22.60 -16.09 -18.88
CA GLN A 53 -22.25 -14.68 -18.73
C GLN A 53 -21.04 -14.50 -17.81
N TYR A 54 -21.01 -15.19 -16.67
CA TYR A 54 -19.87 -15.12 -15.76
C TYR A 54 -18.57 -15.57 -16.45
N GLU A 55 -18.60 -16.73 -17.09
CA GLU A 55 -17.45 -17.31 -17.77
C GLU A 55 -16.94 -16.42 -18.92
N GLU A 56 -17.81 -15.65 -19.57
CA GLU A 56 -17.42 -14.70 -20.63
C GLU A 56 -16.66 -13.48 -20.09
N PHE A 57 -17.02 -12.99 -18.89
CA PHE A 57 -16.50 -11.73 -18.36
C PHE A 57 -15.44 -11.88 -17.26
N LYS A 58 -15.33 -13.06 -16.62
CA LYS A 58 -14.37 -13.28 -15.51
C LYS A 58 -12.91 -13.02 -15.92
N ASP A 59 -12.55 -13.35 -17.16
CA ASP A 59 -11.17 -13.21 -17.67
C ASP A 59 -10.95 -11.84 -18.35
N ARG A 60 -12.00 -11.01 -18.43
CA ARG A 60 -11.98 -9.67 -19.08
C ARG A 60 -11.85 -8.53 -18.07
N VAL A 61 -11.47 -8.84 -16.83
CA VAL A 61 -11.16 -7.83 -15.81
C VAL A 61 -9.99 -6.98 -16.31
N ASN A 62 -10.06 -5.66 -16.09
CA ASN A 62 -9.17 -4.63 -16.61
C ASN A 62 -9.21 -4.43 -18.14
N GLU A 63 -10.26 -4.90 -18.82
CA GLU A 63 -10.52 -4.57 -20.22
C GLU A 63 -11.46 -3.34 -20.33
N VAL A 64 -11.25 -2.51 -21.36
CA VAL A 64 -12.17 -1.42 -21.70
C VAL A 64 -13.26 -1.95 -22.60
N THR A 65 -14.50 -1.82 -22.14
CA THR A 65 -15.69 -2.21 -22.89
C THR A 65 -16.57 -0.98 -23.19
N THR A 66 -17.41 -1.11 -24.20
CA THR A 66 -18.41 -0.10 -24.54
C THR A 66 -19.79 -0.67 -24.30
N GLY A 67 -20.66 0.11 -23.66
CA GLY A 67 -22.05 -0.26 -23.44
C GLY A 67 -23.00 0.92 -23.63
N VAL A 68 -24.29 0.65 -23.43
CA VAL A 68 -25.37 1.66 -23.52
C VAL A 68 -26.02 1.80 -22.16
N VAL A 69 -26.16 3.02 -21.66
CA VAL A 69 -26.81 3.28 -20.37
C VAL A 69 -28.28 2.88 -20.47
N LYS A 70 -28.68 1.87 -19.70
CA LYS A 70 -30.04 1.35 -19.69
C LYS A 70 -30.94 2.07 -18.68
N ARG A 71 -30.38 2.34 -17.49
CA ARG A 71 -31.07 3.06 -16.41
C ARG A 71 -30.08 3.80 -15.54
N VAL A 72 -30.52 4.95 -15.04
CA VAL A 72 -29.78 5.81 -14.13
C VAL A 72 -30.58 5.86 -12.84
N GLU A 73 -30.04 5.28 -11.78
CA GLU A 73 -30.67 5.25 -10.46
C GLU A 73 -29.94 6.17 -9.49
N PHE A 74 -30.53 6.41 -8.32
CA PHE A 74 -29.87 7.20 -7.28
C PHE A 74 -28.66 6.43 -6.72
N GLY A 75 -27.46 6.80 -7.18
CA GLY A 75 -26.19 6.26 -6.68
C GLY A 75 -25.52 5.19 -7.54
N HIS A 76 -26.14 4.72 -8.63
CA HIS A 76 -25.48 3.84 -9.59
C HIS A 76 -26.12 3.92 -10.98
N VAL A 77 -25.35 3.57 -12.00
CA VAL A 77 -25.77 3.55 -13.41
C VAL A 77 -25.66 2.13 -13.92
N VAL A 78 -26.72 1.62 -14.55
CA VAL A 78 -26.72 0.29 -15.17
C VAL A 78 -26.50 0.43 -16.66
N VAL A 79 -25.49 -0.26 -17.14
CA VAL A 79 -25.02 -0.23 -18.51
C VAL A 79 -25.27 -1.60 -19.15
N ASP A 80 -25.92 -1.61 -20.29
CA ASP A 80 -26.09 -2.78 -21.12
C ASP A 80 -24.82 -3.02 -21.94
N LEU A 81 -24.21 -4.19 -21.75
CA LEU A 81 -23.03 -4.66 -22.50
C LEU A 81 -23.44 -5.60 -23.66
N GLY A 82 -24.74 -5.67 -23.97
CA GLY A 82 -25.35 -6.50 -25.01
C GLY A 82 -25.73 -7.89 -24.52
N ARG A 83 -24.79 -8.59 -23.87
CA ARG A 83 -25.02 -9.95 -23.33
C ARG A 83 -25.23 -10.02 -21.83
N ALA A 84 -24.81 -8.99 -21.11
CA ALA A 84 -24.90 -8.89 -19.66
C ALA A 84 -25.12 -7.41 -19.26
N GLU A 85 -25.57 -7.20 -18.03
CA GLU A 85 -25.66 -5.86 -17.43
C GLU A 85 -24.46 -5.60 -16.54
N GLY A 86 -23.85 -4.43 -16.69
CA GLY A 86 -22.83 -3.92 -15.79
C GLY A 86 -23.34 -2.75 -14.97
N VAL A 87 -22.71 -2.52 -13.81
CA VAL A 87 -23.09 -1.47 -12.87
C VAL A 87 -21.90 -0.56 -12.59
N ILE A 88 -22.07 0.74 -12.83
CA ILE A 88 -21.12 1.78 -12.40
C ILE A 88 -21.64 2.40 -11.11
N ARG A 89 -20.99 2.10 -9.98
CA ARG A 89 -21.29 2.71 -8.67
C ARG A 89 -20.88 4.17 -8.63
N ARG A 90 -21.47 4.97 -7.73
CA ARG A 90 -21.19 6.41 -7.59
C ARG A 90 -19.70 6.73 -7.38
N ASP A 91 -18.99 5.94 -6.60
CA ASP A 91 -17.55 6.07 -6.33
C ASP A 91 -16.69 5.69 -7.54
N GLN A 92 -17.26 4.99 -8.52
CA GLN A 92 -16.60 4.58 -9.77
C GLN A 92 -17.04 5.41 -10.98
N GLN A 93 -17.89 6.42 -10.80
CA GLN A 93 -18.27 7.40 -11.82
C GLN A 93 -17.31 8.60 -11.79
N ILE A 94 -17.18 9.29 -12.93
CA ILE A 94 -16.49 10.58 -12.95
C ILE A 94 -17.41 11.62 -12.29
N PRO A 95 -16.94 12.34 -11.24
CA PRO A 95 -17.72 13.40 -10.62
C PRO A 95 -18.23 14.42 -11.65
N ARG A 96 -19.51 14.80 -11.52
CA ARG A 96 -20.21 15.77 -12.40
C ARG A 96 -20.44 15.32 -13.85
N GLU A 97 -20.03 14.12 -14.22
CA GLU A 97 -20.44 13.50 -15.48
C GLU A 97 -21.95 13.19 -15.44
N ILE A 98 -22.68 13.62 -16.48
CA ILE A 98 -24.12 13.37 -16.60
C ILE A 98 -24.33 12.28 -17.63
N LEU A 99 -24.52 11.05 -17.15
CA LEU A 99 -24.94 9.92 -17.98
C LEU A 99 -26.47 9.89 -18.09
N ARG A 100 -27.00 9.84 -19.30
CA ARG A 100 -28.44 9.72 -19.58
C ARG A 100 -28.77 8.36 -20.15
N VAL A 101 -30.04 7.96 -20.03
CA VAL A 101 -30.53 6.73 -20.63
C VAL A 101 -30.33 6.80 -22.16
N ASN A 102 -29.84 5.70 -22.72
CA ASN A 102 -29.41 5.51 -24.11
C ASN A 102 -28.08 6.15 -24.51
N ASP A 103 -27.35 6.79 -23.60
CA ASP A 103 -25.99 7.26 -23.90
C ASP A 103 -25.04 6.06 -24.08
N ARG A 104 -24.14 6.17 -25.06
CA ARG A 104 -23.03 5.21 -25.21
C ARG A 104 -21.91 5.61 -24.27
N VAL A 105 -21.44 4.65 -23.48
CA VAL A 105 -20.42 4.90 -22.47
C VAL A 105 -19.31 3.85 -22.57
N ARG A 106 -18.05 4.29 -22.57
CA ARG A 106 -16.88 3.42 -22.43
C ARG A 106 -16.55 3.25 -20.95
N CYS A 107 -16.07 2.09 -20.53
CA CYS A 107 -15.76 1.85 -19.13
C CYS A 107 -14.81 0.68 -18.97
N LEU A 108 -14.06 0.67 -17.87
CA LEU A 108 -13.24 -0.44 -17.46
C LEU A 108 -14.09 -1.48 -16.73
N ILE A 109 -13.91 -2.76 -17.05
CA ILE A 109 -14.42 -3.86 -16.21
C ILE A 109 -13.50 -3.96 -14.99
N LYS A 110 -13.99 -3.51 -13.83
CA LYS A 110 -13.21 -3.48 -12.58
C LYS A 110 -13.21 -4.81 -11.86
N ASP A 111 -14.36 -5.47 -11.79
CA ASP A 111 -14.55 -6.69 -11.03
C ASP A 111 -15.78 -7.44 -11.55
N VAL A 112 -15.78 -8.78 -11.47
CA VAL A 112 -16.88 -9.64 -11.89
C VAL A 112 -17.18 -10.64 -10.78
N ARG A 113 -18.33 -10.49 -10.12
CA ARG A 113 -18.73 -11.31 -8.97
C ARG A 113 -19.87 -12.24 -9.30
N ARG A 114 -19.81 -13.46 -8.75
CA ARG A 114 -20.94 -14.40 -8.76
C ARG A 114 -21.91 -14.00 -7.65
N GLU A 115 -23.17 -13.77 -8.00
CA GLU A 115 -24.24 -13.60 -7.02
C GLU A 115 -25.43 -14.51 -7.33
N ASN A 116 -26.23 -14.80 -6.30
CA ASN A 116 -27.43 -15.65 -6.39
C ASN A 116 -28.47 -15.15 -7.41
N ARG A 117 -28.44 -13.86 -7.77
CA ARG A 117 -29.35 -13.26 -8.75
C ARG A 117 -28.80 -13.21 -10.18
N GLY A 118 -27.53 -13.60 -10.38
CA GLY A 118 -26.78 -13.53 -11.62
C GLY A 118 -25.40 -12.87 -11.41
N PRO A 119 -24.46 -13.01 -12.35
CA PRO A 119 -23.17 -12.34 -12.23
C PRO A 119 -23.33 -10.82 -12.23
N GLN A 120 -22.66 -10.14 -11.31
CA GLN A 120 -22.58 -8.69 -11.29
C GLN A 120 -21.24 -8.25 -11.86
N ILE A 121 -21.29 -7.45 -12.94
CA ILE A 121 -20.11 -6.85 -13.56
C ILE A 121 -19.98 -5.42 -13.05
N PHE A 122 -18.96 -5.16 -12.23
CA PHE A 122 -18.66 -3.82 -11.75
C PHE A 122 -17.81 -3.08 -12.77
N LEU A 123 -18.32 -1.93 -13.18
CA LEU A 123 -17.70 -1.07 -14.18
C LEU A 123 -17.12 0.18 -13.48
N SER A 124 -16.03 0.71 -14.03
CA SER A 124 -15.42 1.94 -13.54
C SER A 124 -15.01 2.88 -14.66
N ARG A 125 -15.31 4.16 -14.47
CA ARG A 125 -14.77 5.28 -15.25
C ARG A 125 -13.77 6.11 -14.45
N ALA A 126 -13.69 5.90 -13.13
CA ALA A 126 -12.84 6.65 -12.21
C ALA A 126 -11.46 6.00 -11.98
N ALA A 127 -11.31 4.70 -12.22
CA ALA A 127 -10.04 3.99 -11.98
C ALA A 127 -8.87 4.54 -12.82
N GLY A 128 -7.65 4.51 -12.26
CA GLY A 128 -6.42 4.86 -13.00
C GLY A 128 -6.12 3.89 -14.16
N GLU A 129 -6.43 2.61 -13.99
CA GLU A 129 -6.31 1.59 -15.05
C GLU A 129 -7.17 1.92 -16.28
N TYR A 130 -8.31 2.58 -16.10
CA TYR A 130 -9.13 3.03 -17.23
C TYR A 130 -8.35 4.01 -18.10
N MET A 131 -7.66 4.97 -17.49
CA MET A 131 -6.81 5.92 -18.19
C MET A 131 -5.65 5.24 -18.92
N LYS A 132 -4.96 4.30 -18.26
CA LYS A 132 -3.86 3.54 -18.90
C LYS A 132 -4.33 2.84 -20.17
N LYS A 133 -5.49 2.19 -20.11
CA LYS A 133 -6.06 1.47 -21.26
C LYS A 133 -6.53 2.42 -22.36
N LEU A 134 -7.05 3.60 -22.03
CA LEU A 134 -7.37 4.62 -23.02
C LEU A 134 -6.11 5.12 -23.74
N PHE A 135 -5.02 5.38 -23.01
CA PHE A 135 -3.74 5.74 -23.62
C PHE A 135 -3.19 4.61 -24.49
N ALA A 136 -3.30 3.35 -24.07
CA ALA A 136 -2.89 2.22 -24.89
C ALA A 136 -3.70 2.07 -26.19
N GLN A 137 -4.95 2.53 -26.24
CA GLN A 137 -5.75 2.55 -27.47
C GLN A 137 -5.36 3.72 -28.40
N GLU A 138 -4.93 4.85 -27.84
CA GLU A 138 -4.64 6.08 -28.58
C GLU A 138 -3.15 6.18 -29.01
N VAL A 139 -2.24 5.55 -28.27
CA VAL A 139 -0.79 5.62 -28.46
C VAL A 139 -0.26 4.23 -28.83
N PRO A 140 0.03 3.96 -30.12
CA PRO A 140 0.56 2.67 -30.58
C PRO A 140 1.83 2.23 -29.85
N GLU A 141 2.71 3.17 -29.51
CA GLU A 141 3.95 2.90 -28.81
C GLU A 141 3.72 2.33 -27.39
N ILE A 142 2.58 2.66 -26.75
CA ILE A 142 2.17 2.06 -25.47
C ILE A 142 1.56 0.66 -25.71
N TYR A 143 0.79 0.48 -26.78
CA TYR A 143 0.22 -0.82 -27.15
C TYR A 143 1.30 -1.86 -27.44
N ASP A 144 2.34 -1.46 -28.18
CA ASP A 144 3.49 -2.31 -28.55
C ASP A 144 4.46 -2.53 -27.37
N GLY A 145 4.25 -1.86 -26.23
CA GLY A 145 5.08 -1.99 -25.03
C GLY A 145 6.45 -1.31 -25.15
N ILE A 146 6.62 -0.40 -26.11
CA ILE A 146 7.83 0.44 -26.25
C ILE A 146 7.83 1.50 -25.15
N ILE A 147 6.68 2.13 -24.93
CA ILE A 147 6.45 3.07 -23.82
C ILE A 147 5.63 2.37 -22.75
N GLU A 148 6.06 2.51 -21.50
CA GLU A 148 5.39 1.95 -20.34
C GLU A 148 4.88 3.07 -19.42
N ILE A 149 3.60 3.00 -19.03
CA ILE A 149 3.04 3.88 -18.00
C ILE A 149 3.34 3.25 -16.63
N LYS A 150 4.36 3.77 -15.94
CA LYS A 150 4.83 3.26 -14.65
C LYS A 150 3.90 3.64 -13.49
N ALA A 151 3.41 4.87 -13.48
CA ALA A 151 2.60 5.40 -12.39
C ALA A 151 1.43 6.23 -12.91
N VAL A 152 0.32 6.20 -12.19
CA VAL A 152 -0.88 7.01 -12.48
C VAL A 152 -1.47 7.51 -11.18
N ALA A 153 -1.57 8.83 -11.04
CA ALA A 153 -2.27 9.50 -9.97
C ALA A 153 -3.43 10.30 -10.55
N ARG A 154 -4.64 10.11 -10.02
CA ARG A 154 -5.85 10.63 -10.66
C ARG A 154 -6.83 11.19 -9.64
N ASP A 155 -7.28 12.42 -9.87
CA ASP A 155 -8.47 13.04 -9.27
C ASP A 155 -9.55 13.10 -10.36
N PRO A 156 -10.44 12.07 -10.45
CA PRO A 156 -11.30 11.86 -11.61
C PRO A 156 -12.15 13.08 -11.95
N GLY A 157 -12.19 13.45 -13.24
CA GLY A 157 -12.95 14.58 -13.75
C GLY A 157 -12.35 15.96 -13.44
N SER A 158 -11.18 16.02 -12.80
CA SER A 158 -10.46 17.27 -12.55
C SER A 158 -9.07 17.24 -13.14
N ARG A 159 -8.16 16.45 -12.57
CA ARG A 159 -6.74 16.44 -12.97
C ARG A 159 -6.11 15.09 -12.70
N ALA A 160 -5.16 14.70 -13.55
CA ALA A 160 -4.35 13.51 -13.38
C ALA A 160 -2.90 13.75 -13.77
N LYS A 161 -2.02 12.93 -13.21
CA LYS A 161 -0.61 12.86 -13.53
C LYS A 161 -0.28 11.43 -13.95
N ILE A 162 0.45 11.26 -15.04
CA ILE A 162 0.94 9.95 -15.48
C ILE A 162 2.46 9.97 -15.65
N GLY A 163 3.14 8.96 -15.10
CA GLY A 163 4.57 8.75 -15.23
C GLY A 163 4.85 7.76 -16.36
N VAL A 164 5.55 8.20 -17.40
CA VAL A 164 5.86 7.40 -18.59
C VAL A 164 7.35 7.24 -18.80
N ILE A 165 7.78 6.04 -19.16
CA ILE A 165 9.18 5.74 -19.55
C ILE A 165 9.18 5.01 -20.89
N SER A 166 10.17 5.33 -21.73
CA SER A 166 10.43 4.57 -22.95
C SER A 166 11.49 3.50 -22.69
N ARG A 167 11.30 2.30 -23.23
CA ARG A 167 12.33 1.25 -23.29
C ARG A 167 13.34 1.49 -24.41
N ASP A 168 12.99 2.37 -25.35
CA ASP A 168 13.84 2.80 -26.45
C ASP A 168 14.24 4.26 -26.25
N SER A 169 15.54 4.52 -26.09
CA SER A 169 16.10 5.86 -25.89
C SER A 169 15.93 6.80 -27.10
N SER A 170 15.65 6.25 -28.29
CA SER A 170 15.40 7.05 -29.50
C SER A 170 13.98 7.66 -29.55
N ILE A 171 13.09 7.22 -28.67
CA ILE A 171 11.69 7.64 -28.64
C ILE A 171 11.45 8.47 -27.38
N ASP A 172 11.01 9.72 -27.56
CA ASP A 172 10.54 10.56 -26.47
C ASP A 172 9.15 10.08 -25.98
N PRO A 173 9.04 9.57 -24.75
CA PRO A 173 7.77 9.04 -24.25
C PRO A 173 6.71 10.13 -24.07
N VAL A 174 7.10 11.36 -23.73
CA VAL A 174 6.15 12.45 -23.50
C VAL A 174 5.59 12.94 -24.83
N GLY A 175 6.45 13.25 -25.80
CA GLY A 175 6.06 13.67 -27.15
C GLY A 175 5.21 12.62 -27.86
N ALA A 176 5.52 11.34 -27.68
CA ALA A 176 4.68 10.25 -28.15
C ALA A 176 3.27 10.32 -27.51
N CYS A 177 3.15 10.34 -26.19
CA CYS A 177 1.83 10.37 -25.56
C CYS A 177 1.00 11.63 -25.88
N VAL A 178 1.65 12.78 -26.11
CA VAL A 178 0.99 14.04 -26.47
C VAL A 178 0.49 14.02 -27.93
N GLY A 179 1.33 13.54 -28.87
CA GLY A 179 1.04 13.58 -30.31
C GLY A 179 1.08 14.99 -30.92
N MET A 180 0.79 15.09 -32.22
CA MET A 180 0.84 16.36 -32.95
C MET A 180 -0.11 17.38 -32.32
N LYS A 181 0.44 18.47 -31.75
CA LYS A 181 -0.32 19.52 -31.05
C LYS A 181 -1.25 18.99 -29.95
N GLY A 182 -0.88 17.88 -29.31
CA GLY A 182 -1.69 17.28 -28.24
C GLY A 182 -2.87 16.45 -28.72
N SER A 183 -2.97 16.11 -30.01
CA SER A 183 -4.15 15.40 -30.55
C SER A 183 -4.50 14.13 -29.80
N ARG A 184 -3.49 13.34 -29.40
CA ARG A 184 -3.66 12.05 -28.71
C ARG A 184 -4.14 12.26 -27.28
N VAL A 185 -3.43 13.08 -26.51
CA VAL A 185 -3.84 13.39 -25.13
C VAL A 185 -5.23 14.04 -25.08
N GLN A 186 -5.57 14.91 -26.05
CA GLN A 186 -6.88 15.56 -26.10
C GLN A 186 -8.03 14.56 -26.35
N ALA A 187 -7.81 13.50 -27.13
CA ALA A 187 -8.81 12.44 -27.32
C ALA A 187 -9.14 11.71 -26.00
N VAL A 188 -8.12 11.43 -25.19
CA VAL A 188 -8.28 10.84 -23.85
C VAL A 188 -8.94 11.83 -22.88
N VAL A 189 -8.50 13.10 -22.87
CA VAL A 189 -9.10 14.18 -22.06
C VAL A 189 -10.60 14.33 -22.36
N GLN A 190 -10.98 14.27 -23.65
CA GLN A 190 -12.38 14.36 -24.06
C GLN A 190 -13.21 13.17 -23.56
N GLU A 191 -12.67 11.96 -23.62
CA GLU A 191 -13.32 10.76 -23.08
C GLU A 191 -13.52 10.85 -21.56
N LEU A 192 -12.59 11.48 -20.84
CA LEU A 192 -12.62 11.68 -19.39
C LEU A 192 -13.32 12.99 -18.97
N GLN A 193 -14.18 13.54 -19.82
CA GLN A 193 -15.01 14.73 -19.53
C GLN A 193 -14.20 16.00 -19.21
N GLY A 194 -13.07 16.22 -19.89
CA GLY A 194 -12.25 17.42 -19.74
C GLY A 194 -11.26 17.39 -18.57
N GLU A 195 -10.99 16.20 -18.03
CA GLU A 195 -9.95 15.97 -17.02
C GLU A 195 -8.57 16.42 -17.56
N LYS A 196 -7.87 17.29 -16.83
CA LYS A 196 -6.54 17.77 -17.24
C LYS A 196 -5.47 16.72 -16.95
N ILE A 197 -4.75 16.25 -17.98
CA ILE A 197 -3.75 15.20 -17.83
C ILE A 197 -2.35 15.80 -18.01
N ASP A 198 -1.52 15.70 -16.98
CA ASP A 198 -0.09 16.01 -17.06
C ASP A 198 0.68 14.71 -17.35
N ILE A 199 1.50 14.71 -18.40
CA ILE A 199 2.33 13.57 -18.80
C ILE A 199 3.76 13.88 -18.40
N ILE A 200 4.32 13.05 -17.54
CA ILE A 200 5.57 13.31 -16.83
C ILE A 200 6.57 12.20 -17.18
N PRO A 201 7.82 12.54 -17.53
CA PRO A 201 8.86 11.52 -17.71
C PRO A 201 9.16 10.86 -16.37
N TRP A 202 8.95 9.55 -16.31
CA TRP A 202 9.29 8.75 -15.15
C TRP A 202 10.81 8.53 -15.10
N SER A 203 11.39 8.67 -13.91
CA SER A 203 12.81 8.44 -13.64
C SER A 203 12.95 7.40 -12.53
N PRO A 204 13.93 6.49 -12.59
CA PRO A 204 14.28 5.64 -11.46
C PRO A 204 14.89 6.43 -10.31
N ASP A 205 15.50 7.58 -10.59
CA ASP A 205 15.95 8.52 -9.55
C ASP A 205 14.74 9.29 -8.98
N ILE A 206 14.48 9.08 -7.69
CA ILE A 206 13.32 9.64 -6.98
C ILE A 206 13.38 11.16 -6.96
N ALA A 207 14.56 11.76 -6.75
CA ALA A 207 14.72 13.20 -6.72
C ALA A 207 14.27 13.83 -8.04
N THR A 208 14.80 13.32 -9.16
CA THR A 208 14.38 13.75 -10.50
C THR A 208 12.89 13.50 -10.75
N PHE A 209 12.36 12.36 -10.32
CA PHE A 209 10.95 12.04 -10.54
C PHE A 209 10.00 12.97 -9.76
N VAL A 210 10.34 13.33 -8.52
CA VAL A 210 9.58 14.29 -7.69
C VAL A 210 9.57 15.68 -8.31
N VAL A 211 10.72 16.17 -8.77
CA VAL A 211 10.82 17.46 -9.48
C VAL A 211 9.90 17.46 -10.70
N ASN A 212 9.96 16.40 -11.51
CA ASN A 212 9.10 16.24 -12.67
C ASN A 212 7.60 16.14 -12.29
N ALA A 213 7.28 15.49 -11.17
CA ALA A 213 5.90 15.33 -10.70
C ALA A 213 5.25 16.64 -10.23
N LEU A 214 6.04 17.57 -9.68
CA LEU A 214 5.57 18.87 -9.18
C LEU A 214 5.34 19.91 -10.27
N GLN A 215 5.71 19.62 -11.53
CA GLN A 215 5.41 20.48 -12.67
C GLN A 215 3.93 20.90 -12.68
N PRO A 216 3.64 22.19 -12.90
CA PRO A 216 4.51 23.22 -13.49
C PRO A 216 5.37 24.05 -12.50
N ALA A 217 5.37 23.76 -11.20
CA ALA A 217 6.17 24.53 -10.24
C ALA A 217 7.67 24.20 -10.37
N GLU A 218 8.51 25.23 -10.29
CA GLU A 218 9.96 25.06 -10.23
C GLU A 218 10.41 24.71 -8.81
N VAL A 219 11.33 23.76 -8.71
CA VAL A 219 11.86 23.24 -7.44
C VAL A 219 13.29 23.68 -7.28
N ALA A 220 13.64 24.25 -6.12
CA ALA A 220 14.99 24.71 -5.82
C ALA A 220 15.86 23.56 -5.27
N LYS A 221 15.33 22.79 -4.32
CA LYS A 221 16.05 21.70 -3.64
C LYS A 221 15.08 20.60 -3.23
N VAL A 222 15.56 19.35 -3.28
CA VAL A 222 14.85 18.18 -2.78
C VAL A 222 15.73 17.53 -1.72
N VAL A 223 15.16 17.29 -0.54
CA VAL A 223 15.78 16.53 0.56
C VAL A 223 14.95 15.28 0.75
N ILE A 224 15.61 14.12 0.68
CA ILE A 224 14.95 12.82 0.79
C ILE A 224 15.33 12.25 2.14
N ASP A 225 14.31 11.87 2.91
CA ASP A 225 14.44 11.07 4.11
C ASP A 225 14.09 9.62 3.75
N GLU A 226 15.11 8.76 3.69
CA GLU A 226 14.95 7.35 3.31
C GLU A 226 14.26 6.53 4.41
N GLU A 227 14.40 6.92 5.68
CA GLU A 227 13.83 6.22 6.83
C GLU A 227 12.32 6.46 6.93
N GLU A 228 11.89 7.71 6.76
CA GLU A 228 10.48 8.09 6.90
C GLU A 228 9.65 7.94 5.61
N GLN A 229 10.27 7.58 4.48
CA GLN A 229 9.68 7.66 3.13
C GLN A 229 9.11 9.05 2.79
N ARG A 230 9.70 10.08 3.39
CA ARG A 230 9.25 11.47 3.34
C ARG A 230 10.21 12.29 2.50
N ILE A 231 9.65 13.15 1.67
CA ILE A 231 10.42 13.99 0.75
C ILE A 231 10.07 15.43 1.00
N GLU A 232 11.08 16.20 1.38
CA GLU A 232 10.95 17.64 1.58
C GLU A 232 11.39 18.36 0.31
N VAL A 233 10.53 19.25 -0.16
CA VAL A 233 10.75 19.99 -1.39
C VAL A 233 10.74 21.47 -1.08
N VAL A 234 11.88 22.11 -1.33
CA VAL A 234 12.06 23.54 -1.18
C VAL A 234 11.74 24.21 -2.50
N VAL A 235 10.82 25.18 -2.45
CA VAL A 235 10.41 25.97 -3.61
C VAL A 235 10.56 27.47 -3.31
N PRO A 236 10.78 28.29 -4.34
CA PRO A 236 10.69 29.75 -4.19
C PRO A 236 9.29 30.19 -3.69
N ASP A 237 9.22 31.31 -2.96
CA ASP A 237 7.96 31.83 -2.39
C ASP A 237 6.85 32.06 -3.43
N ASP A 238 7.20 32.49 -4.64
CA ASP A 238 6.26 32.72 -5.74
C ASP A 238 5.72 31.40 -6.33
N GLN A 239 6.46 30.30 -6.18
CA GLN A 239 6.11 28.97 -6.66
C GLN A 239 5.32 28.15 -5.62
N LEU A 240 5.36 28.51 -4.33
CA LEU A 240 4.69 27.77 -3.25
C LEU A 240 3.22 27.48 -3.55
N SER A 241 2.47 28.50 -3.98
CA SER A 241 1.04 28.36 -4.29
C SER A 241 0.80 27.39 -5.46
N LEU A 242 1.68 27.40 -6.46
CA LEU A 242 1.59 26.55 -7.65
C LEU A 242 1.95 25.10 -7.30
N ALA A 243 2.99 24.90 -6.49
CA ALA A 243 3.48 23.60 -6.05
C ALA A 243 2.44 22.86 -5.21
N ILE A 244 1.78 23.54 -4.26
CA ILE A 244 0.66 23.00 -3.49
C ILE A 244 -0.55 22.78 -4.41
N GLY A 245 -0.88 23.77 -5.23
CA GLY A 245 -2.05 23.79 -6.10
C GLY A 245 -3.37 23.98 -5.36
N ARG A 246 -4.47 24.10 -6.10
CA ARG A 246 -5.81 24.36 -5.53
C ARG A 246 -6.20 23.26 -4.55
N ARG A 247 -6.36 23.60 -3.25
CA ARG A 247 -6.67 22.65 -2.17
C ARG A 247 -5.64 21.50 -2.07
N GLY A 248 -4.36 21.77 -2.32
CA GLY A 248 -3.31 20.75 -2.26
C GLY A 248 -3.42 19.69 -3.36
N GLN A 249 -4.14 19.96 -4.46
CA GLN A 249 -4.34 18.96 -5.51
C GLN A 249 -3.04 18.57 -6.21
N ASN A 250 -2.10 19.50 -6.43
CA ASN A 250 -0.88 19.20 -7.16
C ASN A 250 0.06 18.33 -6.32
N VAL A 251 0.33 18.73 -5.07
CA VAL A 251 1.14 17.94 -4.13
C VAL A 251 0.54 16.57 -3.83
N ARG A 252 -0.79 16.46 -3.71
CA ARG A 252 -1.45 15.15 -3.50
C ARG A 252 -1.29 14.23 -4.70
N LEU A 253 -1.44 14.75 -5.92
CA LEU A 253 -1.24 13.96 -7.13
C LEU A 253 0.23 13.58 -7.30
N ALA A 254 1.17 14.47 -6.98
CA ALA A 254 2.60 14.15 -7.01
C ALA A 254 2.95 13.05 -5.99
N SER A 255 2.47 13.17 -4.75
CA SER A 255 2.67 12.17 -3.69
C SER A 255 2.08 10.80 -4.06
N GLN A 256 0.87 10.76 -4.63
CA GLN A 256 0.28 9.51 -5.14
C GLN A 256 1.04 8.92 -6.34
N LEU A 257 1.66 9.78 -7.15
CA LEU A 257 2.40 9.36 -8.34
C LEU A 257 3.76 8.75 -7.98
N THR A 258 4.46 9.36 -7.02
CA THR A 258 5.78 8.92 -6.55
C THR A 258 5.69 7.82 -5.50
N GLY A 259 4.57 7.73 -4.78
CA GLY A 259 4.40 6.80 -3.66
C GLY A 259 5.01 7.31 -2.35
N HIS A 260 5.51 8.55 -2.31
CA HIS A 260 6.13 9.18 -1.15
C HIS A 260 5.30 10.32 -0.60
N GLN A 261 5.39 10.59 0.70
CA GLN A 261 4.80 11.80 1.27
C GLN A 261 5.68 13.00 0.90
N ILE A 262 5.09 14.00 0.24
CA ILE A 262 5.81 15.20 -0.22
C ILE A 262 5.36 16.39 0.61
N ASP A 263 6.29 17.00 1.33
CA ASP A 263 6.08 18.23 2.06
C ASP A 263 6.81 19.39 1.40
N ILE A 264 6.09 20.49 1.19
CA ILE A 264 6.58 21.64 0.44
C ILE A 264 6.79 22.79 1.41
N MET A 265 7.98 23.40 1.36
CA MET A 265 8.34 24.56 2.17
C MET A 265 9.08 25.61 1.34
N THR A 266 9.14 26.84 1.85
CA THR A 266 9.90 27.91 1.20
C THR A 266 11.38 27.85 1.58
N GLU A 267 12.24 28.54 0.83
CA GLU A 267 13.65 28.69 1.20
C GLU A 267 13.82 29.38 2.56
N ALA A 268 12.94 30.33 2.88
CA ALA A 268 12.91 30.99 4.17
C ALA A 268 12.54 30.01 5.31
N ASP A 269 11.49 29.21 5.11
CA ASP A 269 11.06 28.21 6.10
C ASP A 269 12.16 27.16 6.36
N GLU A 270 12.81 26.69 5.30
CA GLU A 270 13.89 25.70 5.41
C GLU A 270 15.14 26.29 6.09
N SER A 271 15.44 27.57 5.82
CA SER A 271 16.49 28.31 6.53
C SER A 271 16.17 28.51 8.02
N GLU A 272 14.96 28.94 8.36
CA GLU A 272 14.53 29.10 9.76
C GLU A 272 14.55 27.77 10.52
N ARG A 273 14.10 26.69 9.88
CA ARG A 273 14.14 25.35 10.47
C ARG A 273 15.57 24.89 10.72
N ARG A 274 16.46 25.01 9.73
CA ARG A 274 17.88 24.67 9.90
C ARG A 274 18.52 25.46 11.03
N GLN A 275 18.17 26.74 11.17
CA GLN A 275 18.69 27.55 12.28
C GLN A 275 18.17 27.07 13.64
N LYS A 276 16.89 26.70 13.75
CA LYS A 276 16.33 26.13 14.98
C LYS A 276 16.99 24.80 15.34
N GLU A 277 17.08 23.89 14.38
CA GLU A 277 17.75 22.59 14.56
C GLU A 277 19.22 22.77 14.96
N PHE A 278 19.91 23.74 14.37
CA PHE A 278 21.30 24.06 14.72
C PHE A 278 21.43 24.53 16.17
N VAL A 279 20.54 25.41 16.63
CA VAL A 279 20.51 25.89 18.02
C VAL A 279 20.16 24.75 18.99
N GLU A 280 19.10 23.99 18.71
CA GLU A 280 18.65 22.88 19.57
C GLU A 280 19.73 21.79 19.70
N ARG A 281 20.41 21.42 18.61
CA ARG A 281 21.52 20.46 18.63
C ARG A 281 22.76 21.01 19.33
N SER A 282 23.05 22.31 19.14
CA SER A 282 24.16 22.95 19.87
C SER A 282 23.89 22.96 21.37
N GLU A 283 22.67 23.30 21.79
CA GLU A 283 22.26 23.25 23.19
C GLU A 283 22.30 21.82 23.75
N LEU A 284 21.90 20.82 22.97
CA LEU A 284 22.02 19.42 23.34
C LEU A 284 23.48 19.05 23.65
N PHE A 285 24.41 19.36 22.74
CA PHE A 285 25.83 19.04 22.94
C PHE A 285 26.45 19.85 24.08
N MET A 286 26.15 21.14 24.20
CA MET A 286 26.62 21.97 25.31
C MET A 286 26.21 21.38 26.67
N ASN A 287 24.94 20.99 26.82
CA ASN A 287 24.42 20.51 28.09
C ASN A 287 24.88 19.09 28.42
N GLU A 288 24.96 18.20 27.42
CA GLU A 288 25.24 16.79 27.65
C GLU A 288 26.73 16.46 27.64
N LEU A 289 27.52 17.16 26.83
CA LEU A 289 28.97 16.98 26.75
C LEU A 289 29.73 17.98 27.63
N ASP A 290 29.04 18.93 28.28
CA ASP A 290 29.63 20.01 29.09
C ASP A 290 30.73 20.77 28.32
N VAL A 291 30.42 21.15 27.08
CA VAL A 291 31.31 21.86 26.17
C VAL A 291 30.86 23.30 25.99
N ASP A 292 31.79 24.17 25.58
CA ASP A 292 31.43 25.54 25.24
C ASP A 292 30.62 25.63 23.93
N GLU A 293 30.00 26.79 23.72
CA GLU A 293 29.17 27.05 22.55
C GLU A 293 29.94 26.87 21.24
N THR A 294 31.23 27.24 21.20
CA THR A 294 32.03 27.14 19.99
C THR A 294 32.27 25.69 19.58
N LEU A 295 32.57 24.82 20.54
CA LEU A 295 32.82 23.41 20.28
C LEU A 295 31.53 22.67 19.90
N ALA A 296 30.41 22.98 20.56
CA ALA A 296 29.11 22.43 20.19
C ALA A 296 28.69 22.84 18.77
N GLN A 297 28.87 24.11 18.40
CA GLN A 297 28.55 24.59 17.05
C GLN A 297 29.42 23.93 15.98
N LEU A 298 30.70 23.65 16.29
CA LEU A 298 31.59 22.90 15.38
C LEU A 298 31.10 21.47 15.15
N LEU A 299 30.71 20.75 16.21
CA LEU A 299 30.13 19.41 16.09
C LEU A 299 28.87 19.41 15.20
N VAL A 300 27.95 20.35 15.42
CA VAL A 300 26.75 20.44 14.57
C VAL A 300 27.08 20.83 13.13
N ALA A 301 28.07 21.71 12.91
CA ALA A 301 28.49 22.13 11.58
C ALA A 301 29.13 21.00 10.76
N GLU A 302 29.85 20.09 11.42
CA GLU A 302 30.40 18.87 10.82
C GLU A 302 29.35 17.78 10.60
N GLY A 303 28.12 17.99 11.09
CA GLY A 303 26.96 17.16 10.78
C GLY A 303 26.51 16.22 11.89
N PHE A 304 27.13 16.28 13.08
CA PHE A 304 26.68 15.48 14.22
C PHE A 304 25.29 15.92 14.68
N THR A 305 24.36 14.97 14.76
CA THR A 305 22.95 15.19 15.08
C THR A 305 22.53 14.56 16.41
N ALA A 306 23.26 13.54 16.86
CA ALA A 306 22.96 12.77 18.06
C ALA A 306 24.21 12.49 18.90
N LEU A 307 24.03 12.15 20.19
CA LEU A 307 25.15 11.85 21.09
C LEU A 307 25.83 10.51 20.73
N GLU A 308 25.04 9.58 20.22
CA GLU A 308 25.46 8.26 19.76
C GLU A 308 26.46 8.38 18.60
N GLU A 309 26.23 9.31 17.68
CA GLU A 309 27.16 9.56 16.57
C GLU A 309 28.51 10.06 17.11
N VAL A 310 28.51 10.94 18.11
CA VAL A 310 29.76 11.43 18.74
C VAL A 310 30.44 10.30 19.52
N ALA A 311 29.69 9.47 20.24
CA ALA A 311 30.25 8.41 21.08
C ALA A 311 30.90 7.27 20.27
N TYR A 312 30.32 6.91 19.12
CA TYR A 312 30.69 5.70 18.38
C TYR A 312 31.39 5.95 17.04
N VAL A 313 31.54 7.19 16.59
CA VAL A 313 32.36 7.52 15.41
C VAL A 313 33.84 7.18 15.66
N GLU A 314 34.62 6.96 14.60
CA GLU A 314 36.06 6.76 14.74
C GLU A 314 36.74 8.04 15.28
N THR A 315 37.63 7.90 16.26
CA THR A 315 38.30 9.04 16.90
C THR A 315 39.07 9.90 15.89
N GLU A 316 39.61 9.28 14.83
CA GLU A 316 40.30 9.98 13.74
C GLU A 316 39.39 10.96 12.98
N GLU A 317 38.10 10.65 12.82
CA GLU A 317 37.14 11.53 12.14
C GLU A 317 36.80 12.75 12.99
N LEU A 318 36.63 12.56 14.31
CA LEU A 318 36.47 13.66 15.27
C LEU A 318 37.73 14.53 15.36
N ALA A 319 38.92 13.91 15.34
CA ALA A 319 40.19 14.64 15.38
C ALA A 319 40.49 15.38 14.07
N ALA A 320 39.81 15.04 12.96
CA ALA A 320 39.95 15.73 11.68
C ALA A 320 39.21 17.09 11.66
N ILE A 321 38.31 17.34 12.62
CA ILE A 321 37.58 18.60 12.75
C ILE A 321 38.56 19.74 13.02
N GLU A 322 38.42 20.86 12.32
CA GLU A 322 39.31 22.01 12.48
C GLU A 322 39.25 22.55 13.92
N GLY A 323 40.38 22.46 14.63
CA GLY A 323 40.50 22.88 16.03
C GLY A 323 40.42 21.76 17.05
N PHE A 324 40.25 20.51 16.62
CA PHE A 324 40.24 19.33 17.48
C PHE A 324 41.60 18.61 17.39
N ASP A 325 42.00 17.95 18.46
CA ASP A 325 43.12 17.01 18.49
C ASP A 325 42.65 15.63 18.99
N GLU A 326 43.50 14.61 18.86
CA GLU A 326 43.15 13.24 19.28
C GLU A 326 42.77 13.17 20.76
N ASP A 327 43.39 14.00 21.61
CA ASP A 327 43.12 14.04 23.03
C ASP A 327 41.71 14.61 23.31
N LEU A 328 41.34 15.74 22.69
CA LEU A 328 40.02 16.34 22.80
C LEU A 328 38.93 15.44 22.20
N ALA A 329 39.19 14.83 21.04
CA ALA A 329 38.27 13.88 20.42
C ALA A 329 37.97 12.70 21.36
N GLY A 330 39.01 12.11 21.97
CA GLY A 330 38.85 11.05 22.95
C GLY A 330 38.11 11.52 24.21
N GLU A 331 38.34 12.75 24.68
CA GLU A 331 37.59 13.31 25.80
C GLU A 331 36.10 13.48 25.46
N LEU A 332 35.77 14.01 24.29
CA LEU A 332 34.38 14.17 23.84
C LEU A 332 33.65 12.84 23.72
N GLN A 333 34.32 11.80 23.19
CA GLN A 333 33.76 10.44 23.12
C GLN A 333 33.47 9.87 24.50
N ASN A 334 34.40 10.04 25.44
CA ASN A 334 34.20 9.60 26.83
C ASN A 334 33.02 10.33 27.46
N ARG A 335 32.93 11.66 27.30
CA ARG A 335 31.79 12.45 27.82
C ARG A 335 30.46 12.08 27.17
N ALA A 336 30.46 11.80 25.87
CA ALA A 336 29.27 11.33 25.16
C ALA A 336 28.81 9.98 25.70
N THR A 337 29.74 9.04 25.88
CA THR A 337 29.47 7.72 26.47
C THR A 337 28.93 7.86 27.90
N GLU A 338 29.57 8.67 28.74
CA GLU A 338 29.09 8.96 30.10
C GLU A 338 27.70 9.63 30.10
N ALA A 339 27.41 10.52 29.15
CA ALA A 339 26.10 11.13 29.01
C ALA A 339 25.02 10.12 28.61
N LEU A 340 25.34 9.19 27.70
CA LEU A 340 24.46 8.09 27.33
C LEU A 340 24.20 7.16 28.53
N GLU A 341 25.24 6.77 29.27
CA GLU A 341 25.11 5.97 30.49
C GLU A 341 24.27 6.67 31.57
N ARG A 342 24.47 7.99 31.77
CA ARG A 342 23.65 8.81 32.69
C ARG A 342 22.18 8.80 32.27
N ARG A 343 21.89 8.93 30.97
CA ARG A 343 20.52 8.88 30.43
C ARG A 343 19.89 7.51 30.61
N GLU A 344 20.62 6.44 30.33
CA GLU A 344 20.13 5.08 30.54
C GLU A 344 19.88 4.78 32.03
N ALA A 345 20.78 5.20 32.91
CA ALA A 345 20.61 5.02 34.35
C ALA A 345 19.38 5.79 34.87
N ALA A 346 19.20 7.04 34.46
CA ALA A 346 18.03 7.85 34.82
C ALA A 346 16.73 7.22 34.28
N ALA A 347 16.72 6.74 33.04
CA ALA A 347 15.58 6.05 32.46
C ALA A 347 15.28 4.74 33.21
N ARG A 348 16.29 3.97 33.62
CA ARG A 348 16.15 2.75 34.42
C ARG A 348 15.55 3.05 35.80
N GLU A 349 15.99 4.11 36.46
CA GLU A 349 15.41 4.56 37.73
C GLU A 349 13.94 4.97 37.57
N GLU A 350 13.61 5.74 36.52
CA GLU A 350 12.24 6.14 36.20
C GLU A 350 11.36 4.92 35.88
N ARG A 351 11.87 3.96 35.09
CA ARG A 351 11.20 2.69 34.76
C ARG A 351 10.83 1.93 36.04
N ARG A 352 11.79 1.77 36.96
CA ARG A 352 11.57 1.11 38.26
C ARG A 352 10.58 1.88 39.12
N ALA A 353 10.63 3.22 39.13
CA ALA A 353 9.68 4.05 39.85
C ALA A 353 8.24 3.92 39.32
N LEU A 354 8.08 3.70 38.01
CA LEU A 354 6.79 3.42 37.37
C LEU A 354 6.28 1.99 37.63
N GLY A 355 7.13 1.11 38.17
CA GLY A 355 6.81 -0.27 38.51
C GLY A 355 6.79 -1.21 37.30
N VAL A 356 7.54 -0.88 36.25
CA VAL A 356 7.74 -1.75 35.08
C VAL A 356 8.73 -2.86 35.45
N GLU A 357 8.39 -4.11 35.15
CA GLU A 357 9.19 -5.29 35.51
C GLU A 357 10.52 -5.34 34.76
N ASP A 358 11.53 -5.93 35.41
CA ASP A 358 12.86 -6.13 34.81
C ASP A 358 12.83 -7.12 33.64
N ALA A 359 11.85 -8.04 33.61
CA ALA A 359 11.67 -9.00 32.52
C ALA A 359 11.40 -8.32 31.16
N LEU A 360 10.76 -7.15 31.16
CA LEU A 360 10.58 -6.37 29.93
C LEU A 360 11.90 -5.79 29.39
N ALA A 361 12.88 -5.54 30.26
CA ALA A 361 14.19 -5.04 29.87
C ALA A 361 15.09 -6.12 29.24
N GLU A 362 14.73 -7.39 29.39
CA GLU A 362 15.44 -8.51 28.76
C GLU A 362 15.02 -8.74 27.30
N ILE A 363 13.95 -8.08 26.84
CA ILE A 363 13.48 -8.18 25.46
C ILE A 363 14.41 -7.39 24.53
N GLU A 364 14.99 -8.09 23.55
CA GLU A 364 15.82 -7.49 22.51
C GLU A 364 15.02 -6.44 21.70
N GLY A 365 15.59 -5.24 21.57
CA GLY A 365 14.97 -4.13 20.84
C GLY A 365 14.21 -3.12 21.72
N LEU A 366 14.08 -3.36 23.03
CA LEU A 366 13.55 -2.37 23.98
C LEU A 366 14.68 -1.61 24.70
N THR A 367 14.71 -0.29 24.54
CA THR A 367 15.59 0.58 25.32
C THR A 367 14.95 0.97 26.66
N GLU A 368 15.75 1.36 27.65
CA GLU A 368 15.22 1.83 28.95
C GLU A 368 14.25 3.02 28.79
N LYS A 369 14.50 3.88 27.80
CA LYS A 369 13.62 5.01 27.48
C LYS A 369 12.27 4.55 26.92
N MET A 370 12.26 3.52 26.08
CA MET A 370 11.02 2.91 25.57
C MET A 370 10.22 2.25 26.69
N LEU A 371 10.90 1.58 27.63
CA LEU A 371 10.26 0.97 28.80
C LEU A 371 9.62 2.02 29.73
N VAL A 372 10.23 3.18 29.89
CA VAL A 372 9.60 4.32 30.58
C VAL A 372 8.33 4.77 29.87
N THR A 373 8.35 4.87 28.54
CA THR A 373 7.15 5.21 27.75
C THR A 373 6.03 4.18 27.93
N LEU A 374 6.37 2.88 27.88
CA LEU A 374 5.43 1.79 28.15
C LEU A 374 4.85 1.88 29.57
N GLY A 375 5.70 2.12 30.56
CA GLY A 375 5.29 2.31 31.96
C GLY A 375 4.32 3.48 32.16
N LYS A 376 4.54 4.60 31.47
CA LYS A 376 3.63 5.77 31.46
C LYS A 376 2.28 5.46 30.82
N ALA A 377 2.27 4.58 29.82
CA ALA A 377 1.04 4.07 29.20
C ALA A 377 0.35 2.96 30.02
N GLY A 378 0.94 2.54 31.14
CA GLY A 378 0.39 1.53 32.03
C GLY A 378 0.77 0.08 31.68
N ILE A 379 1.65 -0.12 30.71
CA ILE A 379 2.18 -1.43 30.31
C ILE A 379 3.40 -1.72 31.18
N LYS A 380 3.30 -2.69 32.10
CA LYS A 380 4.31 -2.91 33.16
C LYS A 380 4.84 -4.32 33.24
N THR A 381 4.12 -5.29 32.69
CA THR A 381 4.47 -6.71 32.74
C THR A 381 4.61 -7.29 31.33
N LEU A 382 5.19 -8.49 31.22
CA LEU A 382 5.24 -9.23 29.96
C LEU A 382 3.83 -9.51 29.40
N ASP A 383 2.86 -9.78 30.27
CA ASP A 383 1.47 -10.01 29.89
C ASP A 383 0.83 -8.74 29.29
N ASP A 384 1.04 -7.58 29.92
CA ASP A 384 0.51 -6.31 29.41
C ASP A 384 1.06 -5.97 28.01
N LEU A 385 2.34 -6.27 27.76
CA LEU A 385 2.97 -6.05 26.46
C LEU A 385 2.54 -7.12 25.44
N GLY A 386 2.41 -8.37 25.87
CA GLY A 386 1.97 -9.49 25.04
C GLY A 386 0.50 -9.40 24.61
N ASP A 387 -0.36 -8.73 25.37
CA ASP A 387 -1.76 -8.51 25.03
C ASP A 387 -1.96 -7.48 23.91
N LEU A 388 -0.96 -6.64 23.63
CA LEU A 388 -1.06 -5.62 22.58
C LEU A 388 -1.05 -6.24 21.18
N ALA A 389 -1.72 -5.54 20.26
CA ALA A 389 -1.49 -5.71 18.84
C ALA A 389 -0.25 -4.93 18.38
N THR A 390 0.40 -5.36 17.30
CA THR A 390 1.52 -4.65 16.68
C THR A 390 1.18 -3.19 16.39
N ASP A 391 -0.02 -2.93 15.88
CA ASP A 391 -0.51 -1.58 15.61
C ASP A 391 -0.59 -0.71 16.88
N GLU A 392 -0.98 -1.28 18.02
CA GLU A 392 -1.08 -0.55 19.29
C GLU A 392 0.30 -0.22 19.88
N LEU A 393 1.32 -1.00 19.52
CA LEU A 393 2.69 -0.75 19.95
C LEU A 393 3.40 0.28 19.07
N VAL A 394 3.38 0.10 17.75
CA VAL A 394 4.28 0.85 16.82
C VAL A 394 3.57 1.72 15.79
N SER A 395 2.23 1.72 15.69
CA SER A 395 1.54 2.54 14.69
C SER A 395 1.87 4.03 14.82
N LYS A 396 2.18 4.67 13.69
CA LYS A 396 2.49 6.11 13.61
C LYS A 396 1.36 7.02 14.14
N ARG A 397 0.11 6.53 14.21
CA ARG A 397 -1.04 7.33 14.69
C ARG A 397 -1.28 7.18 16.19
N GLU A 398 -1.41 5.95 16.65
CA GLU A 398 -1.92 5.63 17.99
C GLU A 398 -0.98 4.71 18.79
N GLY A 399 0.14 4.29 18.19
CA GLY A 399 1.12 3.41 18.84
C GLY A 399 1.75 4.05 20.08
N VAL A 400 1.91 3.26 21.14
CA VAL A 400 2.55 3.71 22.39
C VAL A 400 4.01 4.12 22.17
N LEU A 401 4.72 3.42 21.27
CA LEU A 401 6.12 3.67 20.93
C LEU A 401 6.30 4.40 19.58
N LYS A 402 5.27 5.12 19.11
CA LYS A 402 5.29 5.83 17.81
C LYS A 402 6.45 6.81 17.63
N GLU A 403 6.99 7.35 18.72
CA GLU A 403 8.08 8.35 18.70
C GLU A 403 9.45 7.72 18.41
N TYR A 404 9.57 6.40 18.43
CA TYR A 404 10.83 5.68 18.28
C TYR A 404 11.01 5.07 16.88
N GLY A 405 10.08 5.29 15.95
CA GLY A 405 10.26 4.93 14.54
C GLY A 405 10.30 3.42 14.23
N LEU A 406 9.91 2.55 15.17
CA LEU A 406 9.93 1.10 14.97
C LEU A 406 9.07 0.64 13.79
N SER A 407 9.58 -0.30 13.01
CA SER A 407 8.84 -1.00 11.96
C SER A 407 7.78 -1.96 12.54
N GLU A 408 6.79 -2.32 11.72
CA GLU A 408 5.80 -3.35 12.10
C GLU A 408 6.47 -4.69 12.41
N ASP A 409 7.54 -5.05 11.69
CA ASP A 409 8.28 -6.29 11.92
C ASP A 409 9.03 -6.27 13.26
N GLU A 410 9.62 -5.14 13.64
CA GLU A 410 10.22 -4.94 14.97
C GLU A 410 9.18 -4.98 16.08
N GLY A 411 8.06 -4.29 15.90
CA GLY A 411 6.96 -4.32 16.86
C GLY A 411 6.43 -5.74 17.06
N ASN A 412 6.29 -6.51 15.98
CA ASN A 412 5.85 -7.90 16.05
C ASN A 412 6.88 -8.78 16.77
N ARG A 413 8.18 -8.61 16.52
CA ARG A 413 9.24 -9.33 17.25
C ARG A 413 9.20 -9.05 18.75
N ILE A 414 9.03 -7.78 19.14
CA ILE A 414 8.93 -7.37 20.55
C ILE A 414 7.73 -8.02 21.23
N ILE A 415 6.55 -8.00 20.59
CA ILE A 415 5.33 -8.61 21.13
C ILE A 415 5.47 -10.13 21.22
N MET A 416 6.04 -10.77 20.20
CA MET A 416 6.24 -12.22 20.20
C MET A 416 7.27 -12.66 21.26
N ALA A 417 8.31 -11.89 21.48
CA ALA A 417 9.26 -12.10 22.58
C ALA A 417 8.55 -11.94 23.94
N ALA A 418 7.69 -10.94 24.08
CA ALA A 418 6.86 -10.76 25.27
C ALA A 418 5.83 -11.87 25.48
N ARG A 419 5.43 -12.63 24.45
CA ARG A 419 4.53 -13.80 24.56
C ARG A 419 5.27 -15.11 24.78
N ALA A 420 6.60 -15.14 24.67
CA ALA A 420 7.37 -16.38 24.73
C ALA A 420 7.13 -17.13 26.05
N HIS A 421 6.99 -16.41 27.16
CA HIS A 421 6.71 -16.99 28.49
C HIS A 421 5.33 -17.65 28.58
N TRP A 422 4.37 -17.35 27.69
CA TRP A 422 3.09 -18.08 27.62
C TRP A 422 3.26 -19.51 27.11
N PHE A 423 4.33 -19.77 26.36
CA PHE A 423 4.58 -21.06 25.72
C PHE A 423 5.63 -21.93 26.44
N GLU A 424 6.36 -21.37 27.41
CA GLU A 424 7.36 -22.10 28.21
C GLU A 424 6.78 -23.22 29.10
N GLY A 425 5.45 -23.30 29.22
CA GLY A 425 4.73 -24.36 29.93
C GLY A 425 4.23 -25.53 29.07
N ASP A 426 4.18 -25.39 27.74
CA ASP A 426 3.50 -26.37 26.86
C ASP A 426 4.44 -27.46 26.30
N ASP A 427 5.76 -27.28 26.36
CA ASP A 427 6.73 -28.27 25.90
C ASP A 427 6.88 -29.51 26.82
N ALA A 428 6.16 -29.56 27.94
CA ALA A 428 6.13 -30.72 28.82
C ALA A 428 4.99 -31.73 28.53
N SER A 429 4.12 -31.51 27.53
CA SER A 429 2.99 -32.41 27.24
C SER A 429 2.83 -32.89 25.79
N GLY A 430 3.77 -32.57 24.90
CA GLY A 430 3.66 -32.85 23.46
C GLY A 430 4.51 -34.00 22.88
N ALA A 431 5.36 -34.67 23.66
CA ALA A 431 6.28 -35.71 23.15
C ALA A 431 5.82 -37.14 23.51
N SER A 432 4.65 -37.55 23.00
CA SER A 432 4.33 -38.98 22.82
C SER A 432 3.42 -39.18 21.61
N GLY A 433 4.01 -39.00 20.43
CA GLY A 433 3.45 -39.43 19.16
C GLY A 433 4.56 -40.10 18.36
N GLU A 434 4.80 -41.38 18.63
CA GLU A 434 5.61 -42.24 17.77
C GLU A 434 4.90 -42.35 16.40
N ASP A 435 5.41 -41.65 15.39
CA ASP A 435 5.22 -42.04 14.00
C ASP A 435 6.44 -42.85 13.56
N ALA A 436 6.33 -44.17 13.72
CA ALA A 436 7.21 -45.12 13.07
C ALA A 436 6.86 -45.21 11.58
N PRO A 437 7.81 -45.13 10.64
CA PRO A 437 7.53 -45.37 9.23
C PRO A 437 7.40 -46.88 9.02
N ALA A 438 6.24 -47.31 8.52
CA ALA A 438 6.03 -48.68 8.08
C ALA A 438 6.70 -48.87 6.70
N ASP A 439 7.82 -49.60 6.70
CA ASP A 439 8.32 -50.32 5.53
C ASP A 439 7.26 -51.32 5.04
N ALA A 440 7.03 -51.35 3.72
CA ALA A 440 6.39 -52.48 3.05
C ALA A 440 6.92 -52.59 1.61
N GLU A 441 8.02 -53.33 1.46
CA GLU A 441 8.26 -54.15 0.27
C GLU A 441 7.32 -55.37 0.30
N ALA A 442 6.50 -55.54 -0.74
CA ALA A 442 6.16 -56.80 -1.42
C ALA A 442 5.23 -56.55 -2.60
#